data_AF-A0A5E3WCQ3-F1
#
_entry.id   AF-A0A5E3WCQ3-F1
#
_cell.length_a   1.000
_cell.length_b   1.000
_cell.length_c   1.000
_cell.angle_alpha   90.00
_cell.angle_beta   90.00
_cell.angle_gamma   90.00
#
_symmetry.space_group_name_H-M   'P 1'
#
loop_
_entity.id
_entity.type
_entity.pdbx_description
1 polymer ?
#
loop_
_entity_poly.entity_id
_entity_poly.type
_entity_poly.pdbx_seq_one_letter_code
_entity_poly.pdbx_strand_id
1 'polypeptide(L)'
;MFGVGIDILHVPRLKALTSRRGSARLAARILSPPEHTLYDGLSNSDARLRFLAVRWALKEAAYKAAYPSKRLTWKELAYGPSDALEA
;
A
#
# COMPACT_ATOMS: atom_id res chain seq x y z
N MET A 1 -16.76 -7.42 -15.10
CA MET A 1 -15.60 -8.13 -14.51
C MET A 1 -14.38 -7.25 -14.72
N PHE A 2 -13.68 -6.88 -13.65
CA PHE A 2 -12.34 -6.26 -13.76
C PHE A 2 -11.33 -7.37 -14.11
N GLY A 3 -10.20 -7.03 -14.74
CA GLY A 3 -9.17 -7.99 -15.11
C GLY A 3 -8.43 -8.57 -13.90
N VAL A 4 -7.36 -9.33 -14.15
CA VAL A 4 -6.43 -9.80 -13.11
C VAL A 4 -5.15 -8.97 -13.18
N GLY A 5 -4.64 -8.55 -12.03
CA GLY A 5 -3.37 -7.84 -11.92
C GLY A 5 -2.45 -8.51 -10.91
N ILE A 6 -1.16 -8.54 -11.23
CA ILE A 6 -0.11 -9.15 -10.41
C ILE A 6 1.01 -8.13 -10.23
N ASP A 7 1.61 -8.08 -9.04
CA ASP A 7 2.79 -7.26 -8.75
C ASP A 7 3.75 -7.99 -7.82
N ILE A 8 5.05 -7.89 -8.09
CA ILE A 8 6.11 -8.47 -7.27
C ILE A 8 7.04 -7.33 -6.85
N LEU A 9 7.27 -7.22 -5.54
CA LEU A 9 8.09 -6.16 -4.96
C LEU A 9 9.35 -6.72 -4.31
N HIS A 10 10.50 -6.15 -4.67
CA HIS A 10 11.78 -6.47 -4.03
C HIS A 10 11.97 -5.67 -2.73
N VAL A 11 11.74 -6.31 -1.57
CA VAL A 11 11.76 -5.65 -0.25
C VAL A 11 13.09 -4.93 0.06
N PRO A 12 14.29 -5.49 -0.21
CA PRO A 12 15.55 -4.77 0.01
C PRO A 12 15.64 -3.46 -0.78
N ARG A 13 15.12 -3.41 -2.01
CA ARG A 13 15.06 -2.17 -2.82
C ARG A 13 14.14 -1.15 -2.18
N LEU A 14 13.00 -1.58 -1.64
CA LEU A 14 12.10 -0.70 -0.90
C LEU A 14 12.78 -0.15 0.35
N LYS A 15 13.48 -1.01 1.12
CA LYS A 15 14.26 -0.61 2.30
C LYS A 15 15.24 0.49 1.92
N ALA A 16 16.09 0.26 0.92
CA ALA A 16 17.04 1.26 0.42
C ALA A 16 16.40 2.56 -0.07
N LEU A 17 15.19 2.51 -0.65
CA LEU A 17 14.43 3.71 -1.03
C LEU A 17 13.97 4.48 0.21
N THR A 18 13.34 3.79 1.16
CA THR A 18 12.80 4.40 2.39
C THR A 18 13.91 4.95 3.30
N SER A 19 15.08 4.32 3.34
CA SER A 19 16.25 4.84 4.07
C SER A 19 16.78 6.15 3.48
N ARG A 20 16.71 6.33 2.15
CA ARG A 20 17.20 7.55 1.47
C ARG A 20 16.18 8.68 1.44
N ARG A 21 14.88 8.36 1.34
CA ARG A 21 13.81 9.34 1.09
C ARG A 21 12.83 9.52 2.25
N GLY A 22 12.96 8.72 3.30
CA GLY A 22 12.07 8.67 4.45
C GLY A 22 10.86 7.76 4.21
N SER A 23 10.61 6.83 5.13
CA SER A 23 9.43 5.94 5.10
C SER A 23 8.12 6.72 5.22
N ALA A 24 8.08 7.76 6.06
CA ALA A 24 6.91 8.62 6.24
C ALA A 24 6.45 9.29 4.94
N ARG A 25 7.39 9.72 4.07
CA ARG A 25 7.06 10.32 2.77
C ARG A 25 6.38 9.31 1.84
N LEU A 26 6.86 8.06 1.84
CA LEU A 26 6.23 7.00 1.06
C LEU A 26 4.85 6.68 1.62
N ALA A 27 4.72 6.53 2.94
CA ALA A 27 3.44 6.28 3.62
C ALA A 27 2.41 7.37 3.26
N ALA A 28 2.81 8.65 3.38
CA ALA A 28 1.99 9.81 3.02
C ALA A 28 1.52 9.79 1.57
N ARG A 29 2.29 9.19 0.65
CA ARG A 29 1.89 9.03 -0.74
C ARG A 29 0.92 7.87 -0.95
N ILE A 30 1.19 6.69 -0.39
CA ILE A 30 0.49 5.46 -0.80
C ILE A 30 -0.67 5.04 0.13
N LEU A 31 -0.63 5.38 1.42
CA LEU A 31 -1.60 4.84 2.39
C LEU A 31 -2.91 5.62 2.42
N SER A 32 -4.06 4.96 2.42
CA SER A 32 -5.35 5.61 2.67
C SER A 32 -5.47 6.05 4.15
N PRO A 33 -6.43 6.91 4.52
CA PRO A 33 -6.62 7.35 5.91
C PRO A 33 -6.67 6.20 6.95
N PRO A 34 -7.46 5.12 6.77
CA PRO A 34 -7.47 4.03 7.75
C PRO A 34 -6.14 3.27 7.82
N GLU A 35 -5.41 3.16 6.70
CA GLU A 35 -4.09 2.51 6.68
C GLU A 35 -3.03 3.34 7.40
N HIS A 36 -3.14 4.67 7.39
CA HIS A 36 -2.25 5.55 8.15
C HIS A 36 -2.38 5.34 9.65
N THR A 37 -3.61 5.26 10.17
CA THR A 37 -3.85 4.97 11.59
C THR A 37 -3.18 3.66 12.01
N LEU A 38 -3.31 2.62 11.18
CA LEU A 38 -2.67 1.33 11.42
C LEU A 38 -1.13 1.43 11.35
N TYR A 39 -0.61 2.16 10.35
CA TYR A 39 0.83 2.36 10.16
C TYR A 39 1.48 3.12 11.31
N ASP A 40 0.79 4.12 11.86
CA ASP A 40 1.29 4.95 12.95
C ASP A 40 1.36 4.19 14.27
N GLY A 41 0.45 3.23 14.48
CA GLY A 41 0.50 2.30 15.62
C GLY A 41 1.68 1.31 15.59
N LEU A 42 2.42 1.19 14.48
CA LEU A 42 3.57 0.30 14.40
C LEU A 42 4.81 0.93 15.04
N SER A 43 5.38 0.31 16.06
CA SER A 43 6.62 0.78 16.70
C SER A 43 7.89 0.30 15.98
N ASN A 44 7.84 -0.87 15.34
CA ASN A 44 8.99 -1.51 14.71
C ASN A 44 9.21 -1.03 13.26
N SER A 45 10.43 -0.62 12.93
CA SER A 45 10.82 -0.14 11.59
C SER A 45 10.71 -1.22 10.50
N ASP A 46 11.02 -2.48 10.81
CA ASP A 46 10.85 -3.59 9.86
C ASP A 46 9.36 -3.94 9.67
N ALA A 47 8.54 -3.79 10.71
CA ALA A 47 7.09 -3.94 10.58
C ALA A 47 6.49 -2.83 9.69
N ARG A 48 6.93 -1.58 9.89
CA ARG A 48 6.56 -0.45 9.01
C ARG A 48 6.99 -0.69 7.56
N LEU A 49 8.20 -1.19 7.34
CA LEU A 49 8.69 -1.52 6.00
C LEU A 49 7.83 -2.60 5.32
N ARG A 50 7.53 -3.70 6.04
CA ARG A 50 6.67 -4.78 5.53
C ARG A 50 5.27 -4.29 5.24
N PHE A 51 4.72 -3.42 6.10
CA PHE A 51 3.41 -2.81 5.89
C PHE A 51 3.36 -2.03 4.57
N LEU A 52 4.33 -1.16 4.34
CA LEU A 52 4.44 -0.40 3.07
C LEU A 52 4.67 -1.33 1.87
N ALA A 53 5.46 -2.39 2.02
CA ALA A 53 5.72 -3.35 0.96
C ALA A 53 4.45 -4.06 0.48
N VAL A 54 3.64 -4.54 1.43
CA VAL A 54 2.36 -5.21 1.13
C VAL A 54 1.40 -4.23 0.46
N ARG A 55 1.25 -3.00 0.99
CA ARG A 55 0.33 -2.01 0.40
C ARG A 55 0.75 -1.53 -0.98
N TRP A 56 2.05 -1.44 -1.23
CA TRP A 56 2.54 -1.15 -2.57
C TRP A 56 2.10 -2.23 -3.56
N ALA A 57 2.47 -3.49 -3.31
CA ALA A 57 2.21 -4.58 -4.25
C ALA A 57 0.70 -4.81 -4.46
N LEU A 58 -0.11 -4.77 -3.40
CA LEU A 58 -1.56 -4.91 -3.49
C LEU A 58 -2.20 -3.80 -4.34
N LYS A 59 -1.79 -2.55 -4.14
CA LYS A 59 -2.38 -1.41 -4.86
C LYS A 59 -1.94 -1.38 -6.32
N GLU A 60 -0.70 -1.74 -6.63
CA GLU A 60 -0.23 -1.92 -8.01
C GLU A 60 -0.98 -3.07 -8.72
N ALA A 61 -1.16 -4.21 -8.05
CA ALA A 61 -1.93 -5.33 -8.58
C ALA A 61 -3.39 -4.94 -8.84
N ALA A 62 -4.03 -4.26 -7.89
CA ALA A 62 -5.41 -3.77 -8.04
C ALA A 62 -5.53 -2.73 -9.17
N TYR A 63 -4.56 -1.82 -9.31
CA TYR A 63 -4.53 -0.86 -10.41
C TYR A 63 -4.46 -1.56 -11.77
N LYS A 64 -3.57 -2.54 -11.93
CA LYS A 64 -3.42 -3.33 -13.17
C LYS A 64 -4.69 -4.11 -13.52
N ALA A 65 -5.41 -4.62 -12.52
CA ALA A 65 -6.69 -5.30 -12.70
C ALA A 65 -7.80 -4.35 -13.17
N ALA A 66 -7.79 -3.11 -12.67
CA ALA A 66 -8.87 -2.14 -12.90
C ALA A 66 -8.64 -1.23 -14.12
N TYR A 67 -7.40 -0.98 -14.52
CA TYR A 67 -7.04 -0.15 -15.67
C TYR A 67 -7.28 -0.89 -17.01
N PRO A 68 -7.75 -0.21 -18.08
CA PRO A 68 -8.09 1.22 -18.17
C PRO A 68 -9.49 1.58 -17.69
N SER A 69 -10.33 0.59 -17.36
CA SER A 69 -11.74 0.79 -17.02
C SER A 69 -11.95 1.75 -15.83
N LYS A 70 -11.08 1.69 -14.82
CA LYS A 70 -11.01 2.67 -13.73
C LYS A 70 -9.56 3.11 -13.52
N ARG A 71 -9.35 4.44 -13.48
CA ARG A 71 -8.05 5.04 -13.19
C ARG A 71 -7.96 5.37 -11.70
N LEU A 72 -7.74 4.35 -10.90
CA LEU A 72 -7.66 4.48 -9.44
C LEU A 72 -6.38 5.24 -9.04
N THR A 73 -6.50 6.07 -8.02
CA THR A 73 -5.40 6.71 -7.30
C THR A 73 -5.07 5.91 -6.03
N TRP A 74 -3.89 6.17 -5.46
CA TRP A 74 -3.42 5.45 -4.26
C TRP A 74 -4.37 5.50 -3.06
N LYS A 75 -5.12 6.59 -2.90
CA LYS A 75 -5.97 6.84 -1.72
C LYS A 75 -7.37 6.27 -1.84
N GLU A 76 -7.80 5.95 -3.06
CA GLU A 76 -9.11 5.32 -3.34
C GLU A 76 -9.11 3.82 -3.07
N LEU A 77 -7.94 3.23 -2.79
CA LEU A 77 -7.78 1.84 -2.40
C LEU A 77 -7.34 1.75 -0.94
N ALA A 78 -8.00 0.90 -0.18
CA ALA A 78 -7.62 0.53 1.17
C ALA A 78 -7.67 -0.99 1.31
N TYR A 79 -6.72 -1.57 2.05
CA TYR A 79 -6.77 -2.97 2.47
C TYR A 79 -6.96 -3.05 3.98
N GLY A 80 -7.94 -3.82 4.39
CA GLY A 80 -8.27 -4.12 5.78
C GLY A 80 -9.10 -5.40 5.88
N PRO A 81 -9.38 -5.86 7.10
CA PRO A 81 -10.36 -6.93 7.33
C PRO A 81 -11.73 -6.53 6.74
N SER A 82 -12.49 -7.53 6.30
CA SER A 82 -13.84 -7.35 5.72
C SER A 82 -14.74 -6.50 6.61
N ASP A 83 -14.65 -6.72 7.92
CA ASP A 83 -15.52 -6.14 8.93
C ASP A 83 -15.29 -4.62 9.10
N ALA A 84 -14.15 -4.12 8.59
CA ALA A 84 -13.84 -2.68 8.59
C ALA A 84 -14.55 -1.90 7.48
N LEU A 85 -15.31 -2.56 6.60
CA LEU A 85 -16.04 -1.95 5.48
C LEU A 85 -17.55 -1.85 5.70
N GLU A 86 -18.07 -2.37 6.83
CA GLU A 86 -19.50 -2.36 7.19
C GLU A 86 -19.86 -1.36 8.30
N ALA A 87 -18.89 -0.58 8.79
CA ALA A 87 -19.08 0.48 9.79
C ALA A 87 -18.99 1.88 9.15
#